data_AF-A0A357MRS4-F1
#
_entry.id   AF-A0A357MRS4-F1
#
_cell.length_a   1.000
_cell.length_b   1.000
_cell.length_c   1.000
_cell.angle_alpha   90.00
_cell.angle_beta   90.00
_cell.angle_gamma   90.00
#
_symmetry.space_group_name_H-M   'P 1'
#
loop_
_entity.id
_entity.type
_entity.pdbx_description
1 polymer ?
#
loop_
_entity_poly.entity_id
_entity_poly.type
_entity_poly.pdbx_seq_one_letter_code
_entity_poly.pdbx_strand_id
1 'polypeptide(L)'
;MIAFYLILLLPPLGALLMLIVGGLKISGYCNIIITAINFIASIFVTSYFLHHGPFTAFGQQFYVDAFNILMILLTTFTTMTTAIFSNTYMWHNVEINRISRKYLLFYHFMYQLFTLVVLIALTTNNLGILWVAMEGATLATVLLVSMYHTKEAIEAAWKYFILSIVGIALALFGTILVYFSATQTLPQVDTRILWSVLVQHANNFDPAIIKLAFIFLLIGYGTKIGLVPLHNWLPDAYSESPAPVTVLLSGLLSNVALYALIRFKILVDIALNNHLTGNLFIGFGLLSFIVAAVLLQRQRDIKRLFSYSSIEHIGLIIVAFGIGGPTATFVGLFYMLIHSLAKSAVFMIVGNVIQQTGTKTLEKIRGLIKSQ
;
A
#
# COMPACT_ATOMS: atom_id res chain seq x y z
N MET A 1 24.15 -4.76 -2.83
CA MET A 1 23.65 -5.80 -1.91
C MET A 1 23.48 -5.34 -0.46
N ILE A 2 24.49 -4.76 0.21
CA ILE A 2 24.35 -4.30 1.62
C ILE A 2 23.15 -3.34 1.82
N ALA A 3 23.00 -2.36 0.91
CA ALA A 3 21.88 -1.42 0.95
C ALA A 3 20.50 -2.11 0.89
N PHE A 4 20.37 -3.22 0.16
CA PHE A 4 19.12 -3.98 0.10
C PHE A 4 18.80 -4.63 1.46
N TYR A 5 19.80 -5.20 2.14
CA TYR A 5 19.60 -5.77 3.47
C TYR A 5 19.24 -4.69 4.50
N LEU A 6 19.82 -3.49 4.39
CA LEU A 6 19.46 -2.37 5.25
C LEU A 6 17.97 -2.00 5.12
N ILE A 7 17.41 -2.02 3.91
CA ILE A 7 16.00 -1.70 3.68
C ILE A 7 15.07 -2.63 4.46
N LEU A 8 15.42 -3.90 4.58
CA LEU A 8 14.60 -4.91 5.28
C LEU A 8 14.92 -5.03 6.77
N LEU A 9 16.16 -4.79 7.20
CA LEU A 9 16.58 -4.94 8.60
C LEU A 9 16.37 -3.68 9.44
N LEU A 10 16.40 -2.48 8.85
CA LEU A 10 16.23 -1.23 9.59
C LEU A 10 14.84 -1.07 10.21
N PRO A 11 13.72 -1.36 9.51
CA PRO A 11 12.40 -1.24 10.12
C PRO A 11 12.18 -2.11 11.37
N PRO A 12 12.50 -3.42 11.40
CA PRO A 12 12.32 -4.23 12.61
C PRO A 12 13.25 -3.81 13.76
N LEU A 13 14.50 -3.43 13.46
CA LEU A 13 15.41 -2.87 14.46
C LEU A 13 14.85 -1.55 15.01
N GLY A 14 14.30 -0.71 14.14
CA GLY A 14 13.64 0.53 14.50
C GLY A 14 12.43 0.31 15.40
N ALA A 15 11.60 -0.67 15.08
CA ALA A 15 10.46 -1.05 15.90
C ALA A 15 10.92 -1.47 17.31
N LEU A 16 11.90 -2.37 17.43
CA LEU A 16 12.46 -2.79 18.72
C LEU A 16 13.07 -1.61 19.50
N LEU A 17 13.76 -0.71 18.80
CA LEU A 17 14.34 0.49 19.39
C LEU A 17 13.26 1.41 20.01
N MET A 18 12.07 1.50 19.41
CA MET A 18 10.95 2.27 19.99
C MET A 18 10.45 1.71 21.32
N LEU A 19 10.59 0.40 21.55
CA LEU A 19 10.22 -0.22 22.83
C LEU A 19 11.24 0.11 23.93
N ILE A 20 12.51 0.27 23.58
CA ILE A 20 13.61 0.51 24.53
C ILE A 20 13.77 1.99 24.85
N VAL A 21 13.71 2.86 23.83
CA VAL A 21 14.13 4.26 23.98
C VAL A 21 13.27 5.03 24.98
N GLY A 22 11.99 4.68 25.18
CA GLY A 22 11.14 5.16 26.29
C GLY A 22 10.93 6.69 26.42
N GLY A 23 11.69 7.49 25.67
CA GLY A 23 11.76 8.94 25.69
C GLY A 23 10.88 9.50 24.60
N LEU A 24 9.78 10.12 25.02
CA LEU A 24 8.63 10.34 24.14
C LEU A 24 8.92 11.30 22.98
N LYS A 25 9.74 12.34 23.19
CA LYS A 25 10.19 13.23 22.09
C LYS A 25 11.28 12.60 21.23
N ILE A 26 12.18 11.84 21.84
CA ILE A 26 13.32 11.22 21.13
C ILE A 26 12.84 10.15 20.16
N SER A 27 11.79 9.41 20.51
CA SER A 27 11.20 8.35 19.66
C SER A 27 10.86 8.83 18.25
N GLY A 28 10.26 10.02 18.12
CA GLY A 28 9.93 10.59 16.81
C GLY A 28 11.17 10.97 15.98
N TYR A 29 12.21 11.54 16.61
CA TYR A 29 13.49 11.80 15.92
C TYR A 29 14.19 10.51 15.50
N CYS A 30 14.20 9.48 16.36
CA CYS A 30 14.71 8.16 15.98
C CYS A 30 13.96 7.60 14.77
N ASN A 31 12.62 7.72 14.74
CA ASN A 31 11.80 7.26 13.62
C ASN A 31 12.14 7.99 12.31
N ILE A 32 12.39 9.30 12.38
CA ILE A 32 12.85 10.11 11.24
C ILE A 32 14.22 9.63 10.76
N ILE A 33 15.19 9.41 11.66
CA ILE A 33 16.53 8.96 11.29
C ILE A 33 16.47 7.57 10.62
N ILE A 34 15.73 6.62 11.19
CA ILE A 34 15.59 5.27 10.63
C ILE A 34 14.98 5.31 9.23
N THR A 35 13.91 6.09 9.04
CA THR A 35 13.26 6.22 7.72
C THR A 35 14.12 6.99 6.70
N ALA A 36 14.89 7.98 7.14
CA ALA A 36 15.86 8.68 6.30
C ALA A 36 17.00 7.76 5.83
N ILE A 37 17.56 6.94 6.73
CA ILE A 37 18.57 5.94 6.37
C ILE A 37 17.96 4.92 5.38
N ASN A 38 16.71 4.51 5.60
CA ASN A 38 16.01 3.60 4.69
C ASN A 38 15.82 4.22 3.29
N PHE A 39 15.47 5.50 3.21
CA PHE A 39 15.40 6.23 1.93
C PHE A 39 16.76 6.32 1.25
N ILE A 40 17.82 6.67 1.97
CA ILE A 40 19.19 6.69 1.43
C ILE A 40 19.59 5.29 0.92
N ALA A 41 19.30 4.23 1.67
CA ALA A 41 19.53 2.85 1.24
C ALA A 41 18.78 2.52 -0.05
N SER A 42 17.53 2.97 -0.21
CA SER A 42 16.77 2.79 -1.45
C SER A 42 17.37 3.50 -2.68
N ILE A 43 18.01 4.67 -2.49
CA ILE A 43 18.76 5.35 -3.56
C ILE A 43 19.96 4.49 -3.99
N PHE A 44 20.70 3.93 -3.03
CA PHE A 44 21.82 3.03 -3.34
C PHE A 44 21.37 1.74 -4.03
N VAL A 45 20.24 1.16 -3.64
CA VAL A 45 19.65 0.00 -4.35
C VAL A 45 19.23 0.39 -5.76
N THR A 46 18.66 1.59 -5.95
CA THR A 46 18.28 2.10 -7.28
C THR A 46 19.50 2.30 -8.16
N SER A 47 20.56 2.92 -7.64
CA SER A 47 21.83 3.08 -8.37
C SER A 47 22.43 1.72 -8.74
N TYR A 48 22.44 0.76 -7.82
CA TYR A 48 22.92 -0.60 -8.11
C TYR A 48 22.13 -1.26 -9.24
N PHE A 49 20.80 -1.16 -9.20
CA PHE A 49 19.90 -1.66 -10.25
C PHE A 49 20.18 -1.00 -11.62
N LEU A 50 20.39 0.33 -11.67
CA LEU A 50 20.68 1.03 -12.93
C LEU A 50 22.00 0.59 -13.57
N HIS A 51 22.98 0.17 -12.77
CA HIS A 51 24.28 -0.30 -13.28
C HIS A 51 24.32 -1.81 -13.61
N HIS A 52 23.59 -2.64 -12.87
CA HIS A 52 23.70 -4.11 -12.97
C HIS A 52 22.45 -4.80 -13.51
N GLY A 53 21.34 -4.07 -13.65
CA GLY A 53 20.04 -4.63 -14.02
C GLY A 53 19.31 -5.32 -12.85
N PRO A 54 18.25 -6.11 -13.17
CA PRO A 54 17.49 -6.87 -12.18
C PRO A 54 18.37 -7.87 -11.42
N PHE A 55 18.10 -8.05 -10.13
CA PHE A 55 18.88 -8.96 -9.30
C PHE A 55 17.99 -9.71 -8.30
N THR A 56 18.50 -10.85 -7.82
CA THR A 56 17.87 -11.66 -6.76
C THR A 56 18.69 -11.63 -5.48
N ALA A 57 18.04 -11.80 -4.33
CA ALA A 57 18.70 -11.93 -3.02
C ALA A 57 18.11 -13.10 -2.21
N PHE A 58 18.87 -13.56 -1.20
CA PHE A 58 18.53 -14.70 -0.31
C PHE A 58 18.02 -15.94 -1.06
N GLY A 59 18.82 -16.48 -1.98
CA GLY A 59 18.46 -17.71 -2.70
C GLY A 59 17.16 -17.56 -3.50
N GLN A 60 17.02 -16.47 -4.25
CA GLN A 60 15.86 -16.12 -5.08
C GLN A 60 14.55 -15.77 -4.34
N GLN A 61 14.54 -15.71 -3.00
CA GLN A 61 13.34 -15.34 -2.24
C GLN A 61 12.97 -13.86 -2.39
N PHE A 62 13.92 -13.03 -2.79
CA PHE A 62 13.70 -11.62 -3.14
C PHE A 62 14.18 -11.36 -4.57
N TYR A 63 13.43 -10.50 -5.26
CA TYR A 63 13.68 -10.14 -6.66
C TYR A 63 13.42 -8.64 -6.83
N VAL A 64 14.37 -7.92 -7.39
CA VAL A 64 14.28 -6.48 -7.65
C VAL A 64 14.42 -6.22 -9.15
N ASP A 65 13.46 -5.51 -9.72
CA ASP A 65 13.38 -5.15 -11.13
C ASP A 65 12.91 -3.70 -11.33
N ALA A 66 12.67 -3.31 -12.58
CA ALA A 66 12.26 -1.95 -12.93
C ALA A 66 10.93 -1.52 -12.30
N PHE A 67 10.01 -2.45 -12.04
CA PHE A 67 8.69 -2.10 -11.50
C PHE A 67 8.78 -1.86 -10.00
N ASN A 68 9.36 -2.80 -9.25
CA ASN A 68 9.40 -2.62 -7.79
C ASN A 68 10.46 -1.61 -7.33
N ILE A 69 11.51 -1.31 -8.10
CA ILE A 69 12.48 -0.29 -7.69
C ILE A 69 11.83 1.11 -7.58
N LEU A 70 10.93 1.44 -8.52
CA LEU A 70 10.13 2.67 -8.46
C LEU A 70 9.26 2.68 -7.20
N MET A 71 8.61 1.56 -6.89
CA MET A 71 7.72 1.43 -5.74
C MET A 71 8.49 1.49 -4.41
N ILE A 72 9.68 0.89 -4.34
CA ILE A 72 10.56 0.93 -3.15
C ILE A 72 10.97 2.37 -2.89
N LEU A 73 11.48 3.07 -3.91
CA LEU A 73 11.91 4.47 -3.78
C LEU A 73 10.75 5.39 -3.36
N LEU A 74 9.58 5.21 -3.97
CA LEU A 74 8.37 5.96 -3.61
C LEU A 74 7.93 5.66 -2.17
N THR A 75 8.02 4.41 -1.75
CA THR A 75 7.65 3.95 -0.40
C THR A 75 8.56 4.55 0.66
N THR A 76 9.88 4.45 0.47
CA THR A 76 10.85 4.98 1.44
C THR A 76 10.82 6.51 1.48
N PHE A 77 10.61 7.18 0.35
CA PHE A 77 10.43 8.64 0.30
C PHE A 77 9.18 9.09 1.06
N THR A 78 8.05 8.43 0.81
CA THR A 78 6.77 8.77 1.45
C THR A 78 6.81 8.44 2.94
N THR A 79 7.44 7.33 3.36
CA THR A 79 7.61 7.02 4.78
C THR A 79 8.59 7.97 5.47
N MET A 80 9.63 8.47 4.80
CA MET A 80 10.51 9.50 5.38
C MET A 80 9.75 10.83 5.59
N THR A 81 9.09 11.35 4.55
CA THR A 81 8.33 12.61 4.62
C THR A 81 7.17 12.52 5.62
N THR A 82 6.49 11.38 5.68
CA THR A 82 5.43 11.12 6.67
C THR A 82 5.99 11.02 8.08
N ALA A 83 7.19 10.45 8.28
CA ALA A 83 7.81 10.42 9.61
C ALA A 83 8.08 11.84 10.12
N ILE A 84 8.62 12.72 9.26
CA ILE A 84 8.86 14.14 9.58
C ILE A 84 7.56 14.84 9.99
N PHE A 85 6.52 14.72 9.16
CA PHE A 85 5.20 15.28 9.46
C PHE A 85 4.59 14.71 10.75
N SER A 86 4.67 13.37 10.91
CA SER A 86 4.04 12.66 12.02
C SER A 86 4.60 13.02 13.38
N ASN A 87 5.89 13.37 13.46
CA ASN A 87 6.54 13.72 14.72
C ASN A 87 5.83 14.90 15.40
N THR A 88 5.69 16.02 14.69
CA THR A 88 5.01 17.22 15.20
C THR A 88 3.52 16.97 15.38
N TYR A 89 2.87 16.34 14.39
CA TYR A 89 1.43 16.10 14.41
C TYR A 89 0.98 15.22 15.59
N MET A 90 1.70 14.11 15.83
CA MET A 90 1.37 13.18 16.90
C MET A 90 1.76 13.72 18.27
N TRP A 91 2.84 14.49 18.36
CA TRP A 91 3.22 15.17 19.59
C TRP A 91 2.12 16.15 20.04
N HIS A 92 1.56 16.94 19.12
CA HIS A 92 0.43 17.81 19.42
C HIS A 92 -0.78 17.04 19.95
N ASN A 93 -1.10 15.87 19.38
CA ASN A 93 -2.18 15.01 19.88
C ASN A 93 -1.93 14.49 21.31
N VAL A 94 -0.68 14.32 21.73
CA VAL A 94 -0.33 14.00 23.12
C VAL A 94 -0.54 15.23 24.02
N GLU A 95 -0.15 16.42 23.59
CA GLU A 95 -0.29 17.67 24.37
C GLU A 95 -1.75 18.00 24.66
N ILE A 96 -2.66 17.76 23.72
CA ILE A 96 -4.11 17.94 23.91
C ILE A 96 -4.79 16.74 24.57
N ASN A 97 -4.04 15.77 25.11
CA ASN A 97 -4.52 14.54 25.75
C ASN A 97 -5.45 13.67 24.89
N ARG A 98 -5.35 13.77 23.56
CA ARG A 98 -6.11 12.93 22.62
C ARG A 98 -5.54 11.51 22.53
N ILE A 99 -4.23 11.37 22.69
CA ILE A 99 -3.54 10.07 22.77
C ILE A 99 -2.59 10.05 23.95
N SER A 100 -2.40 8.87 24.55
CA SER A 100 -1.43 8.70 25.63
C SER A 100 -0.01 8.59 25.08
N ARG A 101 0.96 8.88 25.94
CA ARG A 101 2.40 8.69 25.72
C ARG A 101 2.75 7.24 25.31
N LYS A 102 2.10 6.25 25.92
CA LYS A 102 2.29 4.82 25.57
C LYS A 102 1.79 4.53 24.16
N TYR A 103 0.67 5.13 23.75
CA TYR A 103 0.12 4.96 22.42
C TYR A 103 0.96 5.65 21.33
N LEU A 104 1.69 6.72 21.66
CA LEU A 104 2.68 7.31 20.74
C LEU A 104 3.80 6.31 20.39
N LEU A 105 4.33 5.60 21.39
CA LEU A 105 5.36 4.57 21.17
C LEU A 105 4.80 3.41 20.34
N PHE A 106 3.58 2.97 20.66
CA PHE A 106 2.89 1.95 19.90
C PHE A 106 2.66 2.38 18.44
N TYR A 107 2.32 3.65 18.20
CA TYR A 107 2.23 4.22 16.85
C TYR A 107 3.56 4.12 16.10
N HIS A 108 4.68 4.54 16.68
CA HIS A 108 5.99 4.45 16.00
C HIS A 108 6.44 2.99 15.78
N PHE A 109 6.13 2.09 16.71
CA PHE A 109 6.36 0.65 16.54
C PHE A 109 5.56 0.08 15.36
N MET A 110 4.25 0.35 15.32
CA MET A 110 3.37 -0.08 14.23
C MET A 110 3.73 0.58 12.89
N TYR A 111 4.20 1.83 12.90
CA TYR A 111 4.68 2.54 11.72
C TYR A 111 5.86 1.81 11.06
N GLN A 112 6.83 1.38 11.87
CA GLN A 112 8.00 0.64 11.40
C GLN A 112 7.61 -0.78 10.94
N LEU A 113 6.73 -1.46 11.67
CA LEU A 113 6.22 -2.77 11.26
C LEU A 113 5.44 -2.70 9.94
N PHE A 114 4.61 -1.67 9.76
CA PHE A 114 3.91 -1.42 8.50
C PHE A 114 4.90 -1.17 7.35
N THR A 115 5.93 -0.35 7.59
CA THR A 115 6.99 -0.09 6.61
C THR A 115 7.73 -1.38 6.23
N LEU A 116 8.03 -2.25 7.20
CA LEU A 116 8.66 -3.55 6.95
C LEU A 116 7.82 -4.42 6.01
N VAL A 117 6.55 -4.66 6.36
CA VAL A 117 5.71 -5.58 5.59
C VAL A 117 5.42 -5.05 4.18
N VAL A 118 5.28 -3.74 4.02
CA VAL A 118 5.16 -3.10 2.70
C VAL A 118 6.43 -3.32 1.86
N LEU A 119 7.62 -3.15 2.44
CA LEU A 119 8.89 -3.37 1.74
C LEU A 119 9.13 -4.85 1.41
N ILE A 120 8.75 -5.78 2.31
CA ILE A 120 8.78 -7.21 2.03
C ILE A 120 7.85 -7.54 0.85
N ALA A 121 6.62 -7.04 0.86
CA ALA A 121 5.66 -7.27 -0.23
C ALA A 121 6.20 -6.77 -1.58
N LEU A 122 6.86 -5.61 -1.62
CA LEU A 122 7.42 -5.06 -2.86
C LEU A 122 8.65 -5.82 -3.37
N THR A 123 9.45 -6.40 -2.47
CA THR A 123 10.75 -7.00 -2.81
C THR A 123 10.73 -8.52 -2.89
N THR A 124 9.75 -9.19 -2.31
CA THR A 124 9.69 -10.65 -2.31
C THR A 124 9.37 -11.19 -3.70
N ASN A 125 10.06 -12.27 -4.06
CA ASN A 125 9.77 -13.06 -5.24
C ASN A 125 8.75 -14.17 -4.93
N ASN A 126 8.54 -14.50 -3.65
CA ASN A 126 7.70 -15.60 -3.22
C ASN A 126 6.25 -15.10 -3.04
N LEU A 127 5.33 -15.66 -3.84
CA LEU A 127 3.92 -15.24 -3.82
C LEU A 127 3.21 -15.53 -2.49
N GLY A 128 3.65 -16.55 -1.75
CA GLY A 128 3.17 -16.82 -0.40
C GLY A 128 3.62 -15.75 0.60
N ILE A 129 4.90 -15.36 0.54
CA ILE A 129 5.42 -14.26 1.39
C ILE A 129 4.76 -12.93 1.02
N LEU A 130 4.50 -12.67 -0.26
CA LEU A 130 3.75 -11.50 -0.73
C LEU A 130 2.38 -11.45 -0.05
N TRP A 131 1.66 -12.56 -0.03
CA TRP A 131 0.37 -12.67 0.65
C TRP A 131 0.49 -12.44 2.17
N VAL A 132 1.44 -13.09 2.83
CA VAL A 132 1.68 -12.92 4.28
C VAL A 132 2.00 -11.48 4.62
N ALA A 133 2.83 -10.82 3.81
CA ALA A 133 3.19 -9.41 3.98
C ALA A 133 1.98 -8.48 3.81
N MET A 134 1.10 -8.78 2.84
CA MET A 134 -0.15 -8.04 2.65
C MET A 134 -1.11 -8.20 3.84
N GLU A 135 -1.16 -9.39 4.46
CA GLU A 135 -1.96 -9.58 5.67
C GLU A 135 -1.32 -8.93 6.91
N GLY A 136 0.01 -8.97 7.02
CA GLY A 136 0.73 -8.17 8.01
C GLY A 136 0.42 -6.68 7.89
N ALA A 137 0.31 -6.16 6.66
CA ALA A 137 -0.10 -4.79 6.41
C ALA A 137 -1.56 -4.54 6.82
N THR A 138 -2.46 -5.54 6.67
CA THR A 138 -3.83 -5.49 7.23
C THR A 138 -3.79 -5.25 8.73
N LEU A 139 -3.10 -6.12 9.46
CA LEU A 139 -3.08 -6.10 10.92
C LEU A 139 -2.46 -4.80 11.46
N ALA A 140 -1.33 -4.36 10.88
CA ALA A 140 -0.71 -3.10 11.23
C ALA A 140 -1.66 -1.91 10.97
N THR A 141 -2.38 -1.92 9.84
CA THR A 141 -3.33 -0.86 9.49
C THR A 141 -4.51 -0.80 10.47
N VAL A 142 -5.10 -1.93 10.84
CA VAL A 142 -6.22 -1.98 11.79
C VAL A 142 -5.84 -1.27 13.10
N LEU A 143 -4.66 -1.61 13.63
CA LEU A 143 -4.14 -1.05 14.88
C LEU A 143 -3.81 0.44 14.75
N LEU A 144 -3.34 0.89 13.57
CA LEU A 144 -3.06 2.30 13.30
C LEU A 144 -4.34 3.12 13.08
N VAL A 145 -5.39 2.55 12.47
CA VAL A 145 -6.69 3.22 12.27
C VAL A 145 -7.42 3.40 13.60
N SER A 146 -7.38 2.39 14.48
CA SER A 146 -8.06 2.44 15.79
C SER A 146 -7.34 3.29 16.84
N MET A 147 -6.26 4.01 16.48
CA MET A 147 -5.36 4.69 17.42
C MET A 147 -6.04 5.72 18.32
N TYR A 148 -7.08 6.41 17.83
CA TYR A 148 -7.82 7.39 18.63
C TYR A 148 -8.81 6.78 19.62
N HIS A 149 -9.07 5.47 19.56
CA HIS A 149 -10.00 4.73 20.43
C HIS A 149 -11.41 5.36 20.56
N THR A 150 -11.86 6.10 19.55
CA THR A 150 -13.26 6.55 19.49
C THR A 150 -14.12 5.44 18.91
N LYS A 151 -15.44 5.50 19.14
CA LYS A 151 -16.37 4.50 18.60
C LYS A 151 -16.29 4.44 17.07
N GLU A 152 -16.16 5.59 16.43
CA GLU A 152 -16.07 5.75 14.98
C GLU A 152 -14.76 5.16 14.44
N ALA A 153 -13.63 5.39 15.12
CA ALA A 153 -12.34 4.83 14.73
C ALA A 153 -12.30 3.31 14.86
N ILE A 154 -12.91 2.77 15.92
CA ILE A 154 -13.03 1.32 16.13
C ILE A 154 -13.96 0.71 15.08
N GLU A 155 -15.11 1.33 14.81
CA GLU A 155 -16.03 0.87 13.75
C GLU A 155 -15.35 0.87 12.37
N ALA A 156 -14.63 1.94 12.02
CA ALA A 156 -13.89 2.03 10.76
C ALA A 156 -12.79 0.95 10.65
N ALA A 157 -12.04 0.71 11.73
CA ALA A 157 -11.03 -0.34 11.80
C ALA A 157 -11.66 -1.74 11.62
N TRP A 158 -12.81 -2.00 12.25
CA TRP A 158 -13.54 -3.27 12.11
C TRP A 158 -14.09 -3.50 10.70
N LYS A 159 -14.71 -2.48 10.09
CA LYS A 159 -15.17 -2.54 8.70
C LYS A 159 -14.00 -2.87 7.76
N TYR A 160 -12.89 -2.16 7.92
CA TYR A 160 -11.67 -2.42 7.16
C TYR A 160 -11.14 -3.84 7.37
N PHE A 161 -11.08 -4.30 8.61
CA PHE A 161 -10.58 -5.63 8.95
C PHE A 161 -11.40 -6.75 8.30
N ILE A 162 -12.73 -6.70 8.46
CA ILE A 162 -13.64 -7.72 7.92
C ILE A 162 -13.57 -7.77 6.40
N LEU A 163 -13.69 -6.62 5.73
CA LEU A 163 -13.61 -6.55 4.26
C LEU A 163 -12.24 -7.01 3.77
N SER A 164 -11.17 -6.57 4.42
CA SER A 164 -9.79 -6.94 4.05
C SER A 164 -9.49 -8.41 4.22
N ILE A 165 -9.90 -9.04 5.33
CA ILE A 165 -9.66 -10.46 5.57
C ILE A 165 -10.38 -11.29 4.51
N VAL A 166 -11.65 -10.99 4.25
CA VAL A 166 -12.40 -11.72 3.23
C VAL A 166 -11.74 -11.56 1.86
N GLY A 167 -11.34 -10.33 1.50
CA GLY A 167 -10.58 -10.08 0.28
C GLY A 167 -9.26 -10.87 0.23
N ILE A 168 -8.41 -10.75 1.25
CA ILE A 168 -7.11 -11.43 1.27
C ILE A 168 -7.26 -12.95 1.32
N ALA A 169 -8.29 -13.51 1.95
CA ALA A 169 -8.59 -14.94 1.88
C ALA A 169 -8.93 -15.39 0.45
N LEU A 170 -9.68 -14.59 -0.31
CA LEU A 170 -9.91 -14.85 -1.74
C LEU A 170 -8.61 -14.72 -2.55
N ALA A 171 -7.76 -13.73 -2.26
CA ALA A 171 -6.45 -13.62 -2.90
C ALA A 171 -5.54 -14.83 -2.56
N LEU A 172 -5.62 -15.38 -1.34
CA LEU A 172 -4.92 -16.61 -0.97
C LEU A 172 -5.38 -17.76 -1.84
N PHE A 173 -6.69 -17.93 -1.98
CA PHE A 173 -7.26 -18.99 -2.79
C PHE A 173 -6.81 -18.88 -4.25
N GLY A 174 -6.82 -17.68 -4.82
CA GLY A 174 -6.26 -17.44 -6.14
C GLY A 174 -4.76 -17.76 -6.25
N THR A 175 -3.97 -17.42 -5.23
CA THR A 175 -2.54 -17.76 -5.16
C THR A 175 -2.33 -19.28 -5.10
N ILE A 176 -3.16 -20.00 -4.34
CA ILE A 176 -3.16 -21.47 -4.28
C ILE A 176 -3.50 -22.08 -5.63
N LEU A 177 -4.44 -21.52 -6.39
CA LEU A 177 -4.77 -22.00 -7.74
C LEU A 177 -3.61 -21.79 -8.72
N VAL A 178 -2.89 -20.67 -8.65
CA VAL A 178 -1.66 -20.46 -9.43
C VAL A 178 -0.61 -21.50 -9.04
N TYR A 179 -0.40 -21.72 -7.75
CA TYR A 179 0.54 -22.73 -7.26
C TYR A 179 0.14 -24.13 -7.72
N PHE A 180 -1.15 -24.48 -7.67
CA PHE A 180 -1.66 -25.76 -8.14
C PHE A 180 -1.37 -25.97 -9.63
N SER A 181 -1.61 -24.96 -10.48
CA SER A 181 -1.22 -25.06 -11.89
C SER A 181 0.29 -25.24 -12.06
N ALA A 182 1.11 -24.57 -11.23
CA ALA A 182 2.55 -24.71 -11.27
C ALA A 182 3.04 -26.11 -10.85
N THR A 183 2.34 -26.79 -9.93
CA THR A 183 2.68 -28.17 -9.52
C THR A 183 2.52 -29.19 -10.64
N GLN A 184 1.66 -28.91 -11.62
CA GLN A 184 1.43 -29.79 -12.76
C GLN A 184 2.52 -29.64 -13.83
N THR A 185 3.21 -28.50 -13.87
CA THR A 185 4.16 -28.16 -14.94
C THR A 185 5.62 -28.13 -14.50
N LEU A 186 5.90 -27.75 -13.24
CA LEU A 186 7.27 -27.56 -12.74
C LEU A 186 7.68 -28.73 -11.86
N PRO A 187 8.86 -29.38 -12.08
CA PRO A 187 9.28 -30.53 -11.28
C PRO A 187 9.84 -30.17 -9.89
N GLN A 188 10.51 -29.02 -9.75
CA GLN A 188 11.14 -28.61 -8.48
C GLN A 188 10.15 -27.91 -7.55
N VAL A 189 10.01 -28.40 -6.32
CA VAL A 189 9.02 -27.89 -5.36
C VAL A 189 9.32 -26.45 -4.92
N ASP A 190 10.59 -26.14 -4.65
CA ASP A 190 11.02 -24.87 -4.05
C ASP A 190 10.85 -23.65 -4.96
N THR A 191 10.74 -23.87 -6.28
CA THR A 191 10.65 -22.81 -7.29
C THR A 191 9.22 -22.53 -7.76
N ARG A 192 8.25 -23.40 -7.43
CA ARG A 192 6.83 -23.30 -7.85
C ARG A 192 6.07 -22.11 -7.26
N ILE A 193 6.65 -21.40 -6.31
CA ILE A 193 6.02 -20.23 -5.67
C ILE A 193 6.72 -18.91 -6.01
N LEU A 194 7.86 -18.99 -6.74
CA LEU A 194 8.66 -17.85 -7.11
C LEU A 194 8.11 -17.21 -8.40
N TRP A 195 7.68 -15.96 -8.30
CA TRP A 195 7.08 -15.24 -9.42
C TRP A 195 7.98 -15.21 -10.66
N SER A 196 9.28 -14.98 -10.49
CA SER A 196 10.24 -14.95 -11.60
C SER A 196 10.31 -16.27 -12.38
N VAL A 197 10.10 -17.41 -11.71
CA VAL A 197 10.10 -18.75 -12.33
C VAL A 197 8.74 -19.04 -12.97
N LEU A 198 7.65 -18.69 -12.27
CA LEU A 198 6.28 -18.89 -12.74
C LEU A 198 6.03 -18.17 -14.07
N VAL A 199 6.48 -16.92 -14.19
CA VAL A 199 6.30 -16.13 -15.42
C VAL A 199 6.99 -16.77 -16.64
N GLN A 200 8.15 -17.40 -16.45
CA GLN A 200 8.87 -18.08 -17.55
C GLN A 200 8.13 -19.31 -18.08
N HIS A 201 7.30 -19.94 -17.25
CA HIS A 201 6.58 -21.18 -17.57
C HIS A 201 5.06 -20.97 -17.70
N ALA A 202 4.60 -19.72 -17.64
CA ALA A 202 3.17 -19.40 -17.59
C ALA A 202 2.40 -19.91 -18.82
N ASN A 203 3.04 -20.00 -19.99
CA ASN A 203 2.44 -20.56 -21.21
C ASN A 203 2.01 -22.04 -21.08
N ASN A 204 2.55 -22.77 -20.09
CA ASN A 204 2.25 -24.19 -19.87
C ASN A 204 1.13 -24.40 -18.85
N PHE A 205 0.63 -23.33 -18.21
CA PHE A 205 -0.39 -23.42 -17.18
C PHE A 205 -1.77 -23.70 -17.77
N ASP A 206 -2.62 -24.39 -17.01
CA ASP A 206 -4.00 -24.65 -17.41
C ASP A 206 -4.78 -23.31 -17.49
N PRO A 207 -5.27 -22.91 -18.68
CA PRO A 207 -5.95 -21.64 -18.85
C PRO A 207 -7.22 -21.51 -18.00
N ALA A 208 -7.95 -22.61 -17.75
CA ALA A 208 -9.17 -22.57 -16.95
C ALA A 208 -8.87 -22.28 -15.48
N ILE A 209 -7.83 -22.93 -14.94
CA ILE A 209 -7.38 -22.74 -13.55
C ILE A 209 -6.85 -21.32 -13.36
N ILE A 210 -6.01 -20.84 -14.27
CA ILE A 210 -5.42 -19.50 -14.18
C ILE A 210 -6.47 -18.40 -14.35
N LYS A 211 -7.46 -18.59 -15.23
CA LYS A 211 -8.61 -17.69 -15.34
C LYS A 211 -9.39 -17.58 -14.03
N LEU A 212 -9.69 -18.72 -13.41
CA LEU A 212 -10.39 -18.74 -12.12
C LEU A 212 -9.54 -18.10 -11.02
N ALA A 213 -8.24 -18.41 -10.98
CA ALA A 213 -7.28 -17.81 -10.05
C ALA A 213 -7.30 -16.29 -10.14
N PHE A 214 -7.27 -15.74 -11.36
CA PHE A 214 -7.26 -14.29 -11.55
C PHE A 214 -8.55 -13.61 -11.06
N ILE A 215 -9.72 -14.25 -11.19
CA ILE A 215 -10.97 -13.69 -10.65
C ILE A 215 -10.88 -13.53 -9.13
N PHE A 216 -10.37 -14.56 -8.43
CA PHE A 216 -10.19 -14.50 -6.97
C PHE A 216 -9.11 -13.50 -6.55
N LEU A 217 -8.01 -13.42 -7.30
CA LEU A 217 -6.95 -12.43 -7.08
C LEU A 217 -7.46 -11.01 -7.30
N LEU A 218 -8.24 -10.77 -8.35
CA LEU A 218 -8.85 -9.48 -8.66
C LEU A 218 -9.81 -9.04 -7.57
N ILE A 219 -10.69 -9.93 -7.09
CA ILE A 219 -11.60 -9.59 -5.99
C ILE A 219 -10.80 -9.35 -4.71
N GLY A 220 -9.82 -10.21 -4.42
CA GLY A 220 -9.08 -10.16 -3.18
C GLY A 220 -8.17 -8.94 -3.05
N TYR A 221 -7.21 -8.78 -3.97
CA TYR A 221 -6.37 -7.59 -4.03
C TYR A 221 -7.17 -6.34 -4.43
N GLY A 222 -8.21 -6.46 -5.25
CA GLY A 222 -9.13 -5.36 -5.56
C GLY A 222 -9.84 -4.80 -4.34
N THR A 223 -10.19 -5.66 -3.36
CA THR A 223 -10.68 -5.20 -2.06
C THR A 223 -9.64 -4.35 -1.34
N LYS A 224 -8.38 -4.78 -1.32
CA LYS A 224 -7.27 -4.03 -0.72
C LYS A 224 -6.91 -2.73 -1.43
N ILE A 225 -7.09 -2.69 -2.75
CA ILE A 225 -6.93 -1.48 -3.56
C ILE A 225 -8.07 -0.49 -3.27
N GLY A 226 -9.27 -0.99 -2.94
CA GLY A 226 -10.48 -0.19 -2.79
C GLY A 226 -11.24 0.01 -4.10
N LEU A 227 -11.26 -1.02 -4.97
CA LEU A 227 -12.08 -1.01 -6.19
C LEU A 227 -13.56 -1.08 -5.86
N VAL A 228 -14.41 -0.42 -6.65
CA VAL A 228 -15.86 -0.55 -6.55
C VAL A 228 -16.28 -1.94 -7.08
N PRO A 229 -17.17 -2.69 -6.39
CA PRO A 229 -17.98 -2.31 -5.22
C PRO A 229 -17.35 -2.56 -3.83
N LEU A 230 -16.11 -3.02 -3.78
CA LEU A 230 -15.39 -3.45 -2.56
C LEU A 230 -14.80 -2.29 -1.73
N HIS A 231 -14.92 -1.06 -2.22
CA HIS A 231 -14.34 0.18 -1.70
C HIS A 231 -14.87 0.71 -0.34
N ASN A 232 -15.98 0.20 0.18
CA ASN A 232 -16.70 0.84 1.30
C ASN A 232 -15.89 1.02 2.59
N TRP A 233 -14.83 0.24 2.80
CA TRP A 233 -13.93 0.43 3.95
C TRP A 233 -13.06 1.69 3.84
N LEU A 234 -12.72 2.11 2.61
CA LEU A 234 -11.65 3.07 2.35
C LEU A 234 -11.99 4.47 2.86
N PRO A 235 -13.17 5.06 2.55
CA PRO A 235 -13.54 6.38 3.08
C PRO A 235 -13.63 6.41 4.61
N ASP A 236 -14.11 5.34 5.23
CA ASP A 236 -14.26 5.25 6.68
C ASP A 236 -12.88 5.14 7.36
N ALA A 237 -12.04 4.22 6.91
CA ALA A 237 -10.68 4.03 7.47
C ALA A 237 -9.80 5.27 7.31
N TYR A 238 -9.89 5.95 6.17
CA TYR A 238 -9.13 7.17 5.92
C TYR A 238 -9.63 8.30 6.79
N SER A 239 -10.93 8.45 6.98
CA SER A 239 -11.49 9.58 7.74
C SER A 239 -11.22 9.48 9.23
N GLU A 240 -11.21 8.27 9.79
CA GLU A 240 -11.04 8.08 11.24
C GLU A 240 -9.62 7.83 11.71
N SER A 241 -8.71 7.46 10.80
CA SER A 241 -7.28 7.34 11.14
C SER A 241 -6.61 8.70 11.43
N PRO A 242 -5.51 8.72 12.23
CA PRO A 242 -4.63 9.89 12.30
C PRO A 242 -4.14 10.29 10.90
N ALA A 243 -3.99 11.60 10.64
CA ALA A 243 -3.58 12.07 9.31
C ALA A 243 -2.29 11.41 8.77
N PRO A 244 -1.22 11.20 9.57
CA PRO A 244 -0.04 10.47 9.10
C PRO A 244 -0.33 9.02 8.69
N VAL A 245 -1.27 8.35 9.36
CA VAL A 245 -1.70 6.99 8.98
C VAL A 245 -2.42 7.07 7.63
N THR A 246 -3.32 8.03 7.45
CA THR A 246 -4.02 8.22 6.16
C THR A 246 -3.05 8.45 5.00
N VAL A 247 -1.94 9.15 5.23
CA VAL A 247 -0.87 9.30 4.23
C VAL A 247 -0.29 7.94 3.82
N LEU A 248 0.07 7.08 4.78
CA LEU A 248 0.58 5.74 4.50
C LEU A 248 -0.44 4.88 3.75
N LEU A 249 -1.72 4.94 4.15
CA LEU A 249 -2.76 4.14 3.51
C LEU A 249 -3.03 4.57 2.08
N SER A 250 -3.12 5.89 1.83
CA SER A 250 -3.39 6.42 0.48
C SER A 250 -2.19 6.36 -0.45
N GLY A 251 -0.98 6.62 0.06
CA GLY A 251 0.23 6.64 -0.75
C GLY A 251 0.81 5.25 -1.00
N LEU A 252 0.68 4.33 -0.03
CA LEU A 252 1.47 3.09 -0.03
C LEU A 252 0.60 1.84 -0.11
N LEU A 253 -0.36 1.65 0.80
CA LEU A 253 -1.08 0.38 0.92
C LEU A 253 -1.79 0.00 -0.38
N SER A 254 -2.56 0.92 -0.95
CA SER A 254 -3.28 0.70 -2.21
C SER A 254 -2.33 0.40 -3.38
N ASN A 255 -1.15 1.04 -3.36
CA ASN A 255 -0.11 0.91 -4.36
C ASN A 255 0.57 -0.47 -4.31
N VAL A 256 0.81 -1.03 -3.12
CA VAL A 256 1.36 -2.39 -2.96
C VAL A 256 0.33 -3.46 -3.33
N ALA A 257 -0.95 -3.25 -2.98
CA ALA A 257 -2.01 -4.15 -3.42
C ALA A 257 -2.16 -4.17 -4.95
N LEU A 258 -2.07 -3.01 -5.59
CA LEU A 258 -2.08 -2.88 -7.05
C LEU A 258 -0.83 -3.51 -7.67
N TYR A 259 0.36 -3.32 -7.07
CA TYR A 259 1.59 -4.00 -7.48
C TYR A 259 1.42 -5.52 -7.49
N ALA A 260 0.90 -6.11 -6.41
CA ALA A 260 0.63 -7.55 -6.32
C ALA A 260 -0.31 -8.01 -7.44
N LEU A 261 -1.42 -7.30 -7.64
CA LEU A 261 -2.40 -7.65 -8.67
C LEU A 261 -1.83 -7.53 -10.09
N ILE A 262 -0.99 -6.52 -10.38
CA ILE A 262 -0.30 -6.37 -11.67
C ILE A 262 0.70 -7.51 -11.90
N ARG A 263 1.42 -7.95 -10.87
CA ARG A 263 2.33 -9.12 -10.98
C ARG A 263 1.56 -10.38 -11.39
N PHE A 264 0.40 -10.61 -10.80
CA PHE A 264 -0.48 -11.70 -11.22
C PHE A 264 -1.07 -11.49 -12.61
N LYS A 265 -1.45 -10.26 -12.96
CA LYS A 265 -1.93 -9.90 -14.30
C LYS A 265 -0.92 -10.29 -15.38
N ILE A 266 0.35 -9.94 -15.21
CA ILE A 266 1.42 -10.28 -16.16
C ILE A 266 1.50 -11.80 -16.37
N LEU A 267 1.50 -12.58 -15.29
CA LEU A 267 1.52 -14.04 -15.34
C LEU A 267 0.31 -14.60 -16.08
N VAL A 268 -0.89 -14.07 -15.80
CA VAL A 268 -2.15 -14.52 -16.37
C VAL A 268 -2.26 -14.14 -17.85
N ASP A 269 -1.81 -12.96 -18.25
CA ASP A 269 -1.83 -12.52 -19.64
C ASP A 269 -0.97 -13.42 -20.53
N ILE A 270 0.19 -13.86 -20.02
CA ILE A 270 1.05 -14.82 -20.71
C ILE A 270 0.34 -16.18 -20.81
N ALA A 271 -0.20 -16.69 -19.70
CA ALA A 271 -0.85 -18.01 -19.65
C ALA A 271 -2.12 -18.10 -20.54
N LEU A 272 -2.91 -17.03 -20.60
CA LEU A 272 -4.17 -17.03 -21.34
C LEU A 272 -4.03 -16.57 -22.80
N ASN A 273 -2.96 -15.83 -23.12
CA ASN A 273 -2.71 -15.21 -24.42
C ASN A 273 -3.93 -14.47 -25.00
N ASN A 274 -4.66 -13.75 -24.14
CA ASN A 274 -5.83 -12.96 -24.50
C ASN A 274 -5.96 -11.71 -23.61
N HIS A 275 -6.91 -10.83 -23.92
CA HIS A 275 -7.08 -9.55 -23.22
C HIS A 275 -8.10 -9.59 -22.07
N LEU A 276 -8.38 -10.76 -21.47
CA LEU A 276 -9.38 -10.90 -20.42
C LEU A 276 -9.07 -10.02 -19.21
N THR A 277 -7.84 -10.05 -18.71
CA THR A 277 -7.45 -9.28 -17.52
C THR A 277 -7.53 -7.77 -17.78
N GLY A 278 -7.17 -7.36 -19.00
CA GLY A 278 -7.23 -5.98 -19.47
C GLY A 278 -8.66 -5.45 -19.46
N ASN A 279 -9.59 -6.22 -20.03
CA ASN A 279 -11.02 -5.90 -20.02
C ASN A 279 -11.59 -5.80 -18.60
N LEU A 280 -11.19 -6.71 -17.69
CA LEU A 280 -11.60 -6.65 -16.28
C LEU A 280 -11.06 -5.39 -15.59
N PHE A 281 -9.78 -5.06 -15.79
CA PHE A 281 -9.19 -3.83 -15.26
C PHE A 281 -9.92 -2.59 -15.79
N ILE A 282 -10.17 -2.50 -17.09
CA ILE A 282 -10.92 -1.38 -17.69
C ILE A 282 -12.33 -1.29 -17.06
N GLY A 283 -13.05 -2.41 -16.96
CA GLY A 283 -14.40 -2.44 -16.41
C GLY A 283 -14.46 -1.99 -14.95
N PHE A 284 -13.66 -2.60 -14.06
CA PHE A 284 -13.62 -2.23 -12.64
C PHE A 284 -13.02 -0.83 -12.40
N GLY A 285 -12.05 -0.42 -13.21
CA GLY A 285 -11.43 0.89 -13.15
C GLY A 285 -12.41 2.02 -13.53
N LEU A 286 -13.12 1.88 -14.65
CA LEU A 286 -14.16 2.83 -15.07
C LEU A 286 -15.33 2.86 -14.09
N LEU A 287 -15.78 1.70 -13.60
CA LEU A 287 -16.83 1.64 -12.58
C LEU A 287 -16.40 2.39 -11.31
N SER A 288 -15.16 2.20 -10.87
CA SER A 288 -14.61 2.89 -9.70
C SER A 288 -14.52 4.40 -9.91
N PHE A 289 -14.05 4.83 -11.08
CA PHE A 289 -14.00 6.24 -11.46
C PHE A 289 -15.39 6.89 -11.41
N ILE A 290 -16.38 6.29 -12.09
CA ILE A 290 -17.73 6.86 -12.19
C ILE A 290 -18.40 6.94 -10.82
N VAL A 291 -18.37 5.85 -10.04
CA VAL A 291 -19.01 5.82 -8.72
C VAL A 291 -18.33 6.79 -7.76
N ALA A 292 -17.00 6.86 -7.77
CA ALA A 292 -16.27 7.83 -6.94
C ALA A 292 -16.59 9.27 -7.32
N ALA A 293 -16.63 9.60 -8.61
CA ALA A 293 -16.93 10.95 -9.10
C ALA A 293 -18.34 11.43 -8.64
N VAL A 294 -19.34 10.54 -8.70
CA VAL A 294 -20.70 10.85 -8.23
C VAL A 294 -20.76 11.01 -6.71
N LEU A 295 -20.13 10.10 -5.96
CA LEU A 295 -20.16 10.12 -4.49
C LEU A 295 -19.35 11.27 -3.91
N LEU A 296 -18.28 11.71 -4.57
CA LEU A 296 -17.41 12.79 -4.13
C LEU A 296 -18.18 14.12 -4.02
N GLN A 297 -19.07 14.42 -4.97
CA GLN A 297 -19.86 15.66 -4.98
C GLN A 297 -20.73 15.86 -3.75
N ARG A 298 -21.09 14.77 -3.06
CA ARG A 298 -21.96 14.78 -1.87
C ARG A 298 -21.18 14.74 -0.55
N GLN A 299 -19.85 14.68 -0.58
CA GLN A 299 -19.06 14.59 0.65
C GLN A 299 -18.97 15.94 1.35
N ARG A 300 -19.30 15.94 2.66
CA ARG A 300 -19.17 17.12 3.54
C ARG A 300 -17.95 17.04 4.45
N ASP A 301 -17.33 15.87 4.55
CA ASP A 301 -16.11 15.66 5.31
C ASP A 301 -14.90 15.73 4.38
N ILE A 302 -13.90 16.56 4.73
CA ILE A 302 -12.72 16.81 3.91
C ILE A 302 -11.87 15.55 3.69
N LYS A 303 -11.75 14.67 4.69
CA LYS A 303 -11.00 13.42 4.55
C LYS A 303 -11.76 12.44 3.68
N ARG A 304 -13.10 12.32 3.86
CA ARG A 304 -13.93 11.49 2.97
C ARG A 304 -13.85 11.96 1.52
N LEU A 305 -13.91 13.27 1.28
CA LEU A 305 -13.80 13.85 -0.06
C LEU A 305 -12.51 13.39 -0.76
N PHE A 306 -11.35 13.55 -0.10
CA PHE A 306 -10.08 13.12 -0.69
C PHE A 306 -9.92 11.59 -0.78
N SER A 307 -10.60 10.84 0.08
CA SER A 307 -10.67 9.37 0.01
C SER A 307 -11.40 8.90 -1.23
N TYR A 308 -12.56 9.48 -1.55
CA TYR A 308 -13.26 9.19 -2.81
C TYR A 308 -12.43 9.61 -4.02
N SER A 309 -11.75 10.76 -3.97
CA SER A 309 -10.83 11.14 -5.06
C SER A 309 -9.66 10.15 -5.20
N SER A 310 -9.22 9.48 -4.13
CA SER A 310 -8.23 8.40 -4.27
C SER A 310 -8.80 7.20 -5.02
N ILE A 311 -10.05 6.81 -4.75
CA ILE A 311 -10.75 5.74 -5.49
C ILE A 311 -10.89 6.12 -6.97
N GLU A 312 -11.23 7.37 -7.25
CA GLU A 312 -11.34 7.91 -8.62
C GLU A 312 -10.01 7.77 -9.39
N HIS A 313 -8.91 8.25 -8.82
CA HIS A 313 -7.59 8.19 -9.46
C HIS A 313 -7.03 6.77 -9.59
N ILE A 314 -7.24 5.92 -8.58
CA ILE A 314 -6.87 4.50 -8.66
C ILE A 314 -7.65 3.80 -9.77
N GLY A 315 -8.93 4.14 -9.96
CA GLY A 315 -9.73 3.67 -11.08
C GLY A 315 -9.07 3.98 -12.43
N LEU A 316 -8.64 5.23 -12.64
CA LEU A 316 -7.94 5.64 -13.87
C LEU A 316 -6.59 4.95 -14.06
N ILE A 317 -5.81 4.78 -12.98
CA ILE A 317 -4.56 4.03 -13.01
C ILE A 317 -4.80 2.59 -13.50
N ILE A 318 -5.84 1.94 -12.99
CA ILE A 318 -6.18 0.56 -13.36
C ILE A 318 -6.67 0.49 -14.81
N VAL A 319 -7.43 1.47 -15.30
CA VAL A 319 -7.78 1.55 -16.72
C VAL A 319 -6.52 1.62 -17.59
N ALA A 320 -5.50 2.39 -17.21
CA ALA A 320 -4.25 2.48 -17.96
C ALA A 320 -3.52 1.13 -18.03
N PHE A 321 -3.41 0.40 -16.92
CA PHE A 321 -2.87 -0.97 -16.91
C PHE A 321 -3.77 -1.99 -17.62
N GLY A 322 -5.07 -1.71 -17.70
CA GLY A 322 -6.04 -2.51 -18.43
C GLY A 322 -5.84 -2.41 -19.94
N ILE A 323 -5.70 -1.20 -20.47
CA ILE A 323 -5.39 -0.94 -21.89
C ILE A 323 -4.07 -1.64 -22.27
N GLY A 324 -3.06 -1.55 -21.40
CA GLY A 324 -1.78 -2.23 -21.61
C GLY A 324 -0.95 -1.64 -22.75
N GLY A 325 0.16 -2.31 -23.07
CA GLY A 325 1.17 -1.80 -23.99
C GLY A 325 2.10 -0.74 -23.36
N PRO A 326 3.19 -0.37 -24.05
CA PRO A 326 4.26 0.45 -23.44
C PRO A 326 3.77 1.83 -22.98
N THR A 327 3.01 2.53 -23.82
CA THR A 327 2.54 3.89 -23.53
C THR A 327 1.54 3.92 -22.38
N ALA A 328 0.52 3.05 -22.38
CA ALA A 328 -0.47 3.04 -21.31
C ALA A 328 0.15 2.55 -19.98
N THR A 329 1.09 1.61 -20.02
CA THR A 329 1.85 1.18 -18.84
C THR A 329 2.69 2.32 -18.27
N PHE A 330 3.37 3.10 -19.12
CA PHE A 330 4.10 4.30 -18.68
C PHE A 330 3.16 5.31 -18.03
N VAL A 331 2.00 5.60 -18.65
CA VAL A 331 0.99 6.50 -18.07
C VAL A 331 0.49 5.97 -16.73
N GLY A 332 0.22 4.67 -16.61
CA GLY A 332 -0.19 4.03 -15.36
C GLY A 332 0.85 4.20 -14.25
N LEU A 333 2.12 3.92 -14.53
CA LEU A 333 3.22 4.08 -13.57
C LEU A 333 3.44 5.54 -13.17
N PHE A 334 3.42 6.46 -14.14
CA PHE A 334 3.56 7.89 -13.89
C PHE A 334 2.39 8.42 -13.05
N TYR A 335 1.17 7.96 -13.32
CA TYR A 335 0.00 8.37 -12.57
C TYR A 335 -0.01 7.78 -11.16
N MET A 336 0.45 6.53 -10.96
CA MET A 336 0.69 5.96 -9.63
C MET A 336 1.68 6.80 -8.80
N LEU A 337 2.78 7.24 -9.42
CA LEU A 337 3.78 8.10 -8.79
C LEU A 337 3.16 9.43 -8.34
N ILE A 338 2.49 10.13 -9.26
CA ILE A 338 1.84 11.41 -8.96
C ILE A 338 0.77 11.23 -7.89
N HIS A 339 -0.08 10.21 -8.00
CA HIS A 339 -1.13 9.93 -7.03
C HIS A 339 -0.55 9.77 -5.62
N SER A 340 0.50 8.95 -5.47
CA SER A 340 1.15 8.75 -4.17
C SER A 340 1.68 10.04 -3.57
N LEU A 341 2.43 10.84 -4.34
CA LEU A 341 3.03 12.08 -3.86
C LEU A 341 1.98 13.15 -3.55
N ALA A 342 1.04 13.37 -4.48
CA ALA A 342 0.00 14.37 -4.34
C ALA A 342 -0.96 14.04 -3.18
N LYS A 343 -1.41 12.78 -3.07
CA LYS A 343 -2.29 12.38 -1.96
C LYS A 343 -1.59 12.45 -0.62
N SER A 344 -0.31 12.07 -0.56
CA SER A 344 0.47 12.20 0.66
C SER A 344 0.53 13.67 1.11
N ALA A 345 0.89 14.59 0.22
CA ALA A 345 0.91 16.02 0.52
C ALA A 345 -0.47 16.55 0.94
N VAL A 346 -1.52 16.19 0.22
CA VAL A 346 -2.90 16.60 0.53
C VAL A 346 -3.33 16.13 1.91
N PHE A 347 -3.09 14.86 2.27
CA PHE A 347 -3.48 14.36 3.59
C PHE A 347 -2.66 14.97 4.74
N MET A 348 -1.40 15.34 4.50
CA MET A 348 -0.63 16.15 5.46
C MET A 348 -1.25 17.55 5.65
N ILE A 349 -1.59 18.23 4.55
CA ILE A 349 -2.25 19.55 4.59
C ILE A 349 -3.59 19.46 5.31
N VAL A 350 -4.44 18.50 4.94
CA VAL A 350 -5.74 18.25 5.58
C VAL A 350 -5.57 17.96 7.07
N GLY A 351 -4.54 17.21 7.45
CA GLY A 351 -4.18 16.98 8.85
C GLY A 351 -3.94 18.27 9.62
N ASN A 352 -3.11 19.17 9.07
CA ASN A 352 -2.84 20.48 9.67
C ASN A 352 -4.11 21.35 9.75
N VAL A 353 -4.91 21.39 8.69
CA VAL A 353 -6.18 22.13 8.66
C VAL A 353 -7.12 21.64 9.76
N ILE A 354 -7.23 20.32 9.96
CA ILE A 354 -8.09 19.75 11.01
C ILE A 354 -7.56 20.09 12.41
N GLN A 355 -6.24 20.09 12.63
CA GLN A 355 -5.67 20.50 13.93
C GLN A 355 -5.91 21.99 14.21
N GLN A 356 -5.80 22.86 13.22
CA GLN A 356 -6.03 24.30 13.37
C GLN A 356 -7.51 24.66 13.56
N THR A 357 -8.40 24.03 12.80
CA THR A 357 -9.84 24.36 12.79
C THR A 357 -10.67 23.53 13.77
N GLY A 358 -10.15 22.41 14.26
CA GLY A 358 -10.84 21.49 15.15
C GLY A 358 -12.00 20.73 14.50
N THR A 359 -12.17 20.79 13.17
CA THR A 359 -13.30 20.16 12.48
C THR A 359 -12.89 19.51 11.16
N LYS A 360 -13.58 18.43 10.78
CA LYS A 360 -13.45 17.78 9.47
C LYS A 360 -14.51 18.28 8.46
N THR A 361 -15.49 19.07 8.92
CA THR A 361 -16.64 19.51 8.10
C THR A 361 -16.24 20.66 7.18
N LEU A 362 -16.30 20.44 5.87
CA LEU A 362 -15.89 21.39 4.83
C LEU A 362 -16.53 22.78 5.00
N GLU A 363 -17.83 22.85 5.27
CA GLU A 363 -18.57 24.12 5.41
C GLU A 363 -18.05 25.02 6.56
N LYS A 364 -17.44 24.40 7.58
CA LYS A 364 -16.89 25.04 8.77
C LYS A 364 -15.42 25.42 8.62
N ILE A 365 -14.74 24.94 7.58
CA ILE A 365 -13.34 25.28 7.29
C ILE A 365 -13.34 26.57 6.45
N ARG A 366 -13.04 27.71 7.08
CA ARG A 366 -13.02 29.03 6.42
C ARG A 366 -11.83 29.87 6.91
N GLY A 367 -11.41 30.83 6.09
CA GLY A 367 -10.44 31.86 6.53
C GLY A 367 -8.99 31.41 6.65
N LEU A 368 -8.60 30.26 6.07
CA LEU A 368 -7.25 29.69 6.20
C LEU A 368 -6.12 30.62 5.70
N ILE A 369 -6.41 31.51 4.74
CA ILE A 369 -5.44 32.51 4.25
C ILE A 369 -5.08 33.54 5.33
N LYS A 370 -5.98 33.80 6.29
CA LYS A 370 -5.78 34.80 7.36
C LYS A 370 -5.20 34.19 8.64
N SER A 371 -5.03 32.87 8.71
CA SER A 371 -4.60 32.13 9.91
C SER A 371 -3.17 31.59 9.81
N GLN A 372 -2.44 31.93 8.74
CA GLN A 372 -0.98 31.75 8.62
C GLN A 372 -0.28 32.98 9.19
#